data_AF-A0A7S2PDQ8-F1
#
_entry.id   AF-A0A7S2PDQ8-F1
#
_cell.length_a   1.000
_cell.length_b   1.000
_cell.length_c   1.000
_cell.angle_alpha   90.00
_cell.angle_beta   90.00
_cell.angle_gamma   90.00
#
_symmetry.space_group_name_H-M   'P 1'
#
loop_
_entity.id
_entity.type
_entity.pdbx_description
1 polymer ?
#
loop_
_entity_poly.entity_id
_entity_poly.type
_entity_poly.pdbx_seq_one_letter_code
_entity_poly.pdbx_strand_id
1 'polypeptide(L)'
;QAFFQPLLAGLLNKPLPDMRITSDTGSFFRDTVCWAACGMRGWRDAMEDAHVAQMLDATVFPEVALFAVLDGHGGKEVSMLASKLLASEVEACGREQLAEGAKDASGAGSGA
;
A
#
# COMPACT_ATOMS: atom_id res chain seq x y z
N GLN A 1 21.30 -37.60 -30.72
CA GLN A 1 19.94 -37.02 -30.86
C GLN A 1 19.32 -37.00 -29.47
N ALA A 2 19.23 -35.83 -28.81
CA ALA A 2 18.34 -35.50 -27.67
C ALA A 2 18.81 -34.22 -26.95
N PHE A 3 18.80 -33.08 -27.65
CA PHE A 3 19.04 -31.75 -27.06
C PHE A 3 17.73 -31.07 -26.60
N PHE A 4 16.60 -31.80 -26.58
CA PHE A 4 15.25 -31.22 -26.50
C PHE A 4 14.55 -31.42 -25.14
N GLN A 5 15.21 -32.02 -24.14
CA GLN A 5 14.59 -32.37 -22.85
C GLN A 5 14.56 -31.26 -21.78
N PRO A 6 15.55 -30.34 -21.65
CA PRO A 6 15.51 -29.34 -20.57
C PRO A 6 14.46 -28.24 -20.79
N LEU A 7 14.16 -27.91 -22.06
CA LEU A 7 13.27 -26.79 -22.41
C LEU A 7 11.80 -27.11 -22.07
N LEU A 8 11.39 -28.38 -22.20
CA LEU A 8 10.03 -28.81 -21.87
C LEU A 8 9.79 -28.90 -20.36
N ALA A 9 10.82 -29.29 -19.59
CA ALA A 9 10.76 -29.34 -18.13
C ALA A 9 10.54 -27.95 -17.51
N GLY A 10 11.13 -26.90 -18.09
CA GLY A 10 10.91 -25.52 -17.66
C GLY A 10 9.50 -24.98 -17.95
N LEU A 11 8.83 -25.50 -18.99
CA LEU A 11 7.46 -25.10 -19.35
C LEU A 11 6.39 -25.77 -18.47
N LEU A 12 6.67 -26.95 -17.93
CA LEU A 12 5.73 -27.77 -17.13
C LEU A 12 5.86 -27.58 -15.61
N ASN A 13 6.93 -26.94 -15.11
CA ASN A 13 7.19 -26.74 -13.68
C ASN A 13 6.67 -25.39 -13.14
N LYS A 14 5.50 -24.94 -13.61
CA LYS A 14 4.86 -23.79 -12.93
C LYS A 14 4.45 -24.23 -11.52
N PRO A 15 4.73 -23.43 -10.48
CA PRO A 15 4.28 -23.76 -9.14
C PRO A 15 2.76 -23.95 -9.13
N LEU A 16 2.31 -24.97 -8.40
CA LEU A 16 0.88 -25.14 -8.15
C LEU A 16 0.34 -23.88 -7.47
N PRO A 17 -0.92 -23.52 -7.74
CA PRO A 17 -1.48 -22.30 -7.18
C PRO A 17 -1.49 -22.43 -5.66
N ASP A 18 -1.00 -21.39 -4.97
CA ASP A 18 -1.23 -21.27 -3.53
C ASP A 18 -2.52 -20.51 -3.33
N MET A 19 -3.55 -21.27 -2.95
CA MET A 19 -4.90 -20.77 -2.68
C MET A 19 -5.08 -20.38 -1.21
N ARG A 20 -4.00 -20.37 -0.41
CA ARG A 20 -4.06 -19.88 0.96
C ARG A 20 -4.35 -18.38 0.93
N ILE A 21 -5.46 -18.02 1.55
CA ILE A 21 -5.83 -16.63 1.78
C ILE A 21 -5.14 -16.16 3.06
N THR A 22 -4.49 -15.00 2.98
CA THR A 22 -4.09 -14.22 4.15
C THR A 22 -5.07 -13.07 4.30
N SER A 23 -5.61 -12.88 5.49
CA SER A 23 -6.55 -11.80 5.77
C SER A 23 -6.06 -10.95 6.93
N ASP A 24 -6.29 -9.65 6.85
CA ASP A 24 -6.21 -8.72 7.95
C ASP A 24 -7.55 -7.97 8.10
N THR A 25 -7.87 -7.54 9.30
CA THR A 25 -9.15 -6.90 9.62
C THR A 25 -8.96 -5.88 10.72
N GLY A 26 -9.79 -4.85 10.71
CA GLY A 26 -9.80 -3.88 11.80
C GLY A 26 -10.96 -2.91 11.70
N SER A 27 -10.91 -1.92 12.56
CA SER A 27 -11.87 -0.82 12.58
C SER A 27 -11.20 0.48 12.96
N PHE A 28 -11.77 1.58 12.48
CA PHE A 28 -11.36 2.95 12.76
C PHE A 28 -12.57 3.76 13.24
N PHE A 29 -12.28 4.93 13.83
CA PHE A 29 -13.30 5.89 14.25
C PHE A 29 -14.39 5.28 15.14
N ARG A 30 -13.99 4.52 16.17
CA ARG A 30 -14.91 3.82 17.09
C ARG A 30 -15.90 2.91 16.36
N ASP A 31 -15.38 2.02 15.52
CA ASP A 31 -16.16 1.03 14.76
C ASP A 31 -17.13 1.59 13.72
N THR A 32 -17.05 2.89 13.40
CA THR A 32 -17.87 3.47 12.31
C THR A 32 -17.31 3.14 10.93
N VAL A 33 -16.01 2.81 10.84
CA VAL A 33 -15.37 2.30 9.62
C VAL A 33 -14.73 0.96 9.94
N CYS A 34 -15.35 -0.12 9.50
CA CYS A 34 -14.78 -1.48 9.57
C CYS A 34 -14.13 -1.84 8.23
N TRP A 35 -13.01 -2.55 8.28
CA TRP A 35 -12.27 -2.93 7.08
C TRP A 35 -11.74 -4.35 7.17
N ALA A 36 -11.51 -4.93 5.99
CA ALA A 36 -10.83 -6.19 5.80
C ALA A 36 -9.97 -6.12 4.54
N ALA A 37 -8.79 -6.74 4.57
CA ALA A 37 -7.91 -6.93 3.43
C ALA A 37 -7.63 -8.41 3.27
N CYS A 38 -7.82 -8.95 2.06
CA CYS A 38 -7.58 -10.36 1.75
C CYS A 38 -6.63 -10.45 0.56
N GLY A 39 -5.57 -11.24 0.72
CA GLY A 39 -4.58 -11.52 -0.31
C GLY A 39 -4.44 -13.02 -0.59
N MET A 40 -4.11 -13.37 -1.83
CA MET A 40 -3.87 -14.74 -2.25
C MET A 40 -2.86 -14.74 -3.40
N ARG A 41 -1.78 -15.54 -3.28
CA ARG A 41 -0.75 -15.65 -4.32
C ARG A 41 -1.32 -16.18 -5.63
N GLY A 42 -2.17 -17.21 -5.55
CA GLY A 42 -2.69 -17.93 -6.70
C GLY A 42 -1.55 -18.58 -7.50
N TRP A 43 -1.65 -18.47 -8.83
CA TRP A 43 -0.76 -19.09 -9.81
C TRP A 43 0.59 -18.40 -10.01
N ARG A 44 0.84 -17.27 -9.33
CA ARG A 44 2.11 -16.55 -9.42
C ARG A 44 3.20 -17.31 -8.66
N ASP A 45 4.44 -17.10 -9.08
CA ASP A 45 5.61 -17.70 -8.43
C ASP A 45 5.81 -17.15 -7.01
N ALA A 46 5.47 -15.87 -6.79
CA ALA A 46 5.57 -15.19 -5.52
C ALA A 46 4.34 -14.30 -5.27
N MET A 47 4.05 -14.07 -3.98
CA MET A 47 3.09 -13.04 -3.56
C MET A 47 3.88 -11.74 -3.42
N GLU A 48 3.68 -10.82 -4.36
CA GLU A 48 4.35 -9.53 -4.39
C GLU A 48 3.46 -8.38 -3.90
N ASP A 49 2.15 -8.62 -3.73
CA ASP A 49 1.24 -7.59 -3.26
C ASP A 49 1.44 -7.27 -1.77
N ALA A 50 1.21 -6.01 -1.43
CA ALA A 50 1.05 -5.54 -0.06
C ALA A 50 -0.21 -4.68 0.06
N HIS A 51 -0.64 -4.38 1.29
CA HIS A 51 -1.76 -3.48 1.52
C HIS A 51 -1.46 -2.52 2.68
N VAL A 52 -2.21 -1.43 2.73
CA VAL A 52 -2.23 -0.45 3.84
C VAL A 52 -3.67 -0.30 4.29
N ALA A 53 -3.87 -0.32 5.60
CA ALA A 53 -5.09 0.12 6.26
C ALA A 53 -4.68 0.81 7.56
N GLN A 54 -4.69 2.15 7.56
CA GLN A 54 -4.12 2.93 8.66
C GLN A 54 -4.87 4.26 8.84
N MET A 55 -5.08 4.68 10.09
CA MET A 55 -5.49 6.07 10.38
C MET A 55 -4.31 7.01 10.20
N LEU A 56 -4.52 8.09 9.47
CA LEU A 56 -3.51 9.14 9.37
C LEU A 56 -3.47 9.99 10.64
N ASP A 57 -2.35 10.67 10.87
CA ASP A 57 -2.16 11.61 11.96
C ASP A 57 -3.27 12.68 11.98
N ALA A 58 -4.09 12.67 13.03
CA ALA A 58 -5.22 13.57 13.20
C ALA A 58 -4.83 15.06 13.28
N THR A 59 -3.57 15.37 13.58
CA THR A 59 -3.08 16.76 13.56
C THR A 59 -2.94 17.32 12.15
N VAL A 60 -2.80 16.43 11.15
CA VAL A 60 -2.68 16.76 9.73
C VAL A 60 -3.99 16.44 9.00
N PHE A 61 -4.59 15.30 9.32
CA PHE A 61 -5.79 14.76 8.70
C PHE A 61 -6.80 14.31 9.76
N PRO A 62 -7.68 15.21 10.26
CA PRO A 62 -8.48 14.99 11.46
C PRO A 62 -9.31 13.71 11.49
N GLU A 63 -9.93 13.34 10.38
CA GLU A 63 -10.81 12.16 10.30
C GLU A 63 -10.58 11.39 9.00
N VAL A 64 -9.33 11.01 8.73
CA VAL A 64 -8.96 10.29 7.50
C VAL A 64 -8.28 8.95 7.81
N ALA A 65 -8.75 7.90 7.13
CA ALA A 65 -8.07 6.63 7.05
C ALA A 65 -7.54 6.41 5.63
N LEU A 66 -6.32 5.89 5.52
CA LEU A 66 -5.67 5.51 4.28
C LEU A 66 -5.85 4.01 4.05
N PHE A 67 -6.34 3.68 2.85
CA PHE A 67 -6.38 2.31 2.34
C PHE A 67 -5.65 2.24 1.01
N ALA A 68 -4.77 1.26 0.84
CA ALA A 68 -4.05 1.05 -0.41
C ALA A 68 -3.83 -0.44 -0.68
N VAL A 69 -3.86 -0.81 -1.96
CA VAL A 69 -3.40 -2.11 -2.47
C VAL A 69 -2.22 -1.83 -3.39
N LEU A 70 -1.12 -2.54 -3.17
CA LEU A 70 0.17 -2.29 -3.81
C LEU A 70 0.57 -3.55 -4.57
N ASP A 71 0.37 -3.54 -5.89
CA ASP A 71 0.75 -4.63 -6.80
C ASP A 71 2.26 -4.56 -7.08
N GLY A 72 3.03 -5.49 -6.52
CA GLY A 72 4.47 -5.54 -6.69
C GLY A 72 4.88 -6.12 -8.05
N HIS A 73 6.03 -5.71 -8.56
CA HIS A 73 6.60 -6.28 -9.78
C HIS A 73 8.12 -6.35 -9.72
N GLY A 74 8.68 -7.52 -10.07
CA GLY A 74 10.13 -7.74 -10.09
C GLY A 74 10.74 -7.93 -8.70
N GLY A 75 9.92 -8.35 -7.73
CA GLY A 75 10.24 -8.42 -6.31
C GLY A 75 9.14 -7.77 -5.46
N LYS A 76 8.98 -8.27 -4.23
CA LYS A 76 8.02 -7.73 -3.24
C LYS A 76 8.56 -6.56 -2.43
N GLU A 77 9.85 -6.25 -2.57
CA GLU A 77 10.57 -5.34 -1.69
C GLU A 77 9.98 -3.93 -1.74
N VAL A 78 9.62 -3.44 -2.93
CA VAL A 78 9.08 -2.09 -3.12
C VAL A 78 7.65 -1.99 -2.60
N SER A 79 6.76 -2.93 -2.89
CA SER A 79 5.39 -2.93 -2.36
C SER A 79 5.37 -3.05 -0.83
N MET A 80 6.24 -3.89 -0.26
CA MET A 80 6.42 -4.05 1.18
C MET A 80 7.05 -2.83 1.87
N LEU A 81 7.91 -2.09 1.17
CA LEU A 81 8.48 -0.84 1.68
C LEU A 81 7.45 0.30 1.59
N ALA A 82 6.77 0.41 0.45
CA ALA A 82 5.71 1.38 0.23
C ALA A 82 4.57 1.20 1.24
N SER A 83 4.19 -0.03 1.60
CA SER A 83 3.15 -0.25 2.63
C SER A 83 3.52 0.29 4.00
N LYS A 84 4.82 0.46 4.29
CA LYS A 84 5.33 0.99 5.56
C LYS A 84 5.55 2.50 5.54
N LEU A 85 5.83 3.07 4.37
CA LEU A 85 6.19 4.49 4.22
C LEU A 85 5.05 5.36 3.70
N LEU A 86 4.09 4.80 2.95
CA LEU A 86 3.09 5.60 2.25
C LEU A 86 2.30 6.52 3.19
N ALA A 87 1.89 6.04 4.37
CA ALA A 87 1.17 6.86 5.34
C ALA A 87 2.04 8.04 5.84
N SER A 88 3.31 7.78 6.20
CA SER A 88 4.20 8.84 6.69
C SER A 88 4.53 9.89 5.63
N GLU A 89 4.67 9.48 4.37
CA GLU A 89 4.89 10.42 3.26
C GLU A 89 3.65 11.28 2.98
N VAL A 90 2.45 10.68 3.01
CA VAL A 90 1.18 11.44 2.88
C VAL A 90 1.05 12.47 4.01
N GLU A 91 1.37 12.08 5.24
CA GLU A 91 1.41 12.99 6.40
C GLU A 91 2.45 14.10 6.28
N ALA A 92 3.64 13.79 5.74
CA ALA A 92 4.68 14.78 5.50
C ALA A 92 4.22 15.83 4.49
N CYS A 93 3.70 15.40 3.33
CA CYS A 93 3.11 16.27 2.33
C CYS A 93 1.95 17.11 2.89
N GLY A 94 1.08 16.50 3.71
CA GLY A 94 -0.03 17.22 4.36
C GLY A 94 0.46 18.34 5.29
N ARG A 95 1.51 18.09 6.08
CA ARG A 95 2.12 19.12 6.94
C ARG A 95 2.70 20.28 6.15
N GLU A 96 3.37 19.99 5.03
CA GLU A 96 3.94 21.00 4.15
C GLU A 96 2.84 21.90 3.58
N GLN A 97 1.76 21.32 3.05
CA GLN A 97 0.62 22.07 2.51
C GLN A 97 -0.08 22.95 3.56
N LEU A 98 -0.26 22.44 4.78
CA LEU A 98 -0.82 23.22 5.88
C LEU A 98 0.07 24.42 6.25
N ALA A 99 1.40 24.23 6.26
CA ALA A 99 2.35 25.30 6.54
C ALA A 99 2.39 26.37 5.43
N GLU A 100 2.23 25.98 4.16
CA GLU A 100 2.12 26.90 3.04
C GLU A 100 0.84 27.73 3.12
N GLY A 101 -0.32 27.09 3.34
CA GLY A 101 -1.59 27.81 3.47
C GLY A 101 -1.62 28.80 4.65
N ALA A 102 -0.90 28.50 5.74
CA ALA A 102 -0.77 29.42 6.87
C ALA A 102 0.05 30.69 6.52
N LYS A 103 1.08 30.58 5.68
CA LYS A 103 1.87 31.72 5.20
C LYS A 103 1.03 32.64 4.32
N ASP A 104 0.27 32.05 3.41
CA ASP A 104 -0.62 32.79 2.50
C ASP A 104 -1.71 33.56 3.26
N ALA A 105 -2.28 32.96 4.30
CA ALA A 105 -3.25 33.61 5.17
C ALA A 105 -2.66 34.81 5.95
N SER A 106 -1.39 34.73 6.33
CA SER A 106 -0.70 35.80 7.07
C SER A 106 -0.22 36.98 6.20
N GLY A 107 -0.01 36.75 4.89
CA GLY A 107 0.42 37.77 3.93
C GLY A 107 -0.67 38.74 3.48
N ALA A 108 -1.95 38.37 3.64
CA ALA A 108 -3.09 39.17 3.18
C ALA A 108 -3.47 40.36 4.11
N GLY A 109 -2.77 40.57 5.22
CA GLY A 109 -3.15 41.51 6.28
C GLY A 109 -2.43 42.86 6.37
N SER A 110 -1.56 43.25 5.41
CA SER A 110 -0.70 44.45 5.57
C SER A 110 -1.00 45.64 4.64
N GLY A 111 -2.15 45.66 3.95
CA GLY A 111 -2.56 46.79 3.11
C GLY A 111 -3.79 47.53 3.66
N ALA A 112 -3.59 48.38 4.66
CA ALA A 112 -4.56 49.40 5.08
C ALA A 112 -3.81 50.72 5.37
#